data_AF-A0A956U1P4-F1
#
_entry.id   AF-A0A956U1P4-F1
#
_cell.length_a   1.000
_cell.length_b   1.000
_cell.length_c   1.000
_cell.angle_alpha   90.00
_cell.angle_beta   90.00
_cell.angle_gamma   90.00
#
_symmetry.space_group_name_H-M   'P 1'
#
loop_
_entity.id
_entity.type
_entity.pdbx_description
1 polymer ?
#
loop_
_entity_poly.entity_id
_entity_poly.type
_entity_poly.pdbx_seq_one_letter_code
_entity_poly.pdbx_strand_id
1 'polypeptide(L)'
;MSALTEIIKKEISDKGLMTFERFMELALYHPGYGYYTSGGGRIGKERDYYTSPCVHPAFGETISRFLVKAADTLGGDEFTVVEPGAGR
;
A
#
# COMPACT_ATOMS: atom_id res chain seq x y z
N MET A 1 -11.66 4.98 -23.00
CA MET A 1 -10.35 5.19 -22.33
C MET A 1 -10.63 5.57 -20.89
N SER A 2 -9.82 5.16 -19.91
CA SER A 2 -10.06 5.55 -18.51
C SER A 2 -9.73 7.04 -18.30
N ALA A 3 -10.36 7.68 -17.33
CA ALA A 3 -10.06 9.08 -16.99
C ALA A 3 -8.56 9.29 -16.68
N LEU A 4 -7.93 8.30 -16.04
CA LEU A 4 -6.50 8.32 -15.73
C LEU A 4 -5.61 8.33 -16.98
N THR A 5 -5.98 7.60 -18.03
CA THR A 5 -5.22 7.61 -19.28
C THR A 5 -5.18 9.00 -19.91
N GLU A 6 -6.30 9.73 -19.88
CA GLU A 6 -6.35 11.10 -20.42
C GLU A 6 -5.50 12.07 -19.58
N ILE A 7 -5.50 11.92 -18.25
CA ILE A 7 -4.63 12.70 -17.35
C ILE A 7 -3.15 12.48 -17.67
N ILE A 8 -2.72 11.22 -17.81
CA ILE A 8 -1.32 10.88 -18.12
C ILE A 8 -0.92 11.44 -19.48
N LYS A 9 -1.76 11.27 -20.51
CA LYS A 9 -1.50 11.83 -21.84
C LYS A 9 -1.38 13.35 -21.82
N LYS A 10 -2.25 14.03 -21.08
CA LYS A 10 -2.20 15.47 -20.95
C LYS A 10 -0.90 15.91 -20.28
N GLU A 11 -0.49 15.27 -19.19
CA GLU A 11 0.76 15.62 -18.51
C GLU A 11 1.99 15.42 -19.41
N ILE A 12 2.02 14.35 -20.22
CA ILE A 12 3.08 14.13 -21.22
C ILE A 12 3.06 15.23 -22.29
N SER A 13 1.88 15.60 -22.78
CA SER A 13 1.76 16.66 -23.79
C SER A 13 2.21 18.03 -23.26
N ASP A 14 1.92 18.34 -22.00
CA ASP A 14 2.21 19.65 -21.42
C ASP A 14 3.68 19.78 -20.96
N LYS A 15 4.27 18.68 -20.42
CA LYS A 15 5.57 18.70 -19.73
C LYS A 15 6.66 17.91 -20.45
N GLY A 16 6.33 17.19 -21.52
CA GLY A 16 7.26 16.32 -22.23
C GLY A 16 7.34 14.92 -21.63
N LEU A 17 8.48 14.25 -21.80
CA LEU A 17 8.66 12.85 -21.39
C LEU A 17 8.39 12.65 -19.90
N MET A 18 7.57 11.65 -19.58
CA MET A 18 7.24 11.27 -18.21
C MET A 18 8.18 10.14 -17.76
N THR A 19 8.73 10.26 -16.55
CA THR A 19 9.49 9.17 -15.93
C THR A 19 8.57 8.01 -15.57
N PHE A 20 9.11 6.80 -15.52
CA PHE A 20 8.32 5.65 -15.07
C PHE A 20 7.85 5.79 -13.61
N GLU A 21 8.64 6.44 -12.76
CA GLU A 21 8.25 6.81 -11.40
C GLU A 21 6.97 7.64 -11.38
N ARG A 22 6.90 8.73 -12.16
CA ARG A 22 5.71 9.58 -12.22
C ARG A 22 4.50 8.85 -12.81
N PHE A 23 4.73 7.98 -13.80
CA PHE A 23 3.68 7.11 -14.32
C PHE A 23 3.13 6.18 -13.22
N MET A 24 4.00 5.53 -12.45
CA MET A 24 3.62 4.63 -11.35
C MET A 24 2.91 5.38 -10.23
N GLU A 25 3.35 6.59 -9.89
CA GLU A 25 2.68 7.45 -8.92
C GLU A 25 1.22 7.71 -9.31
N LEU A 26 0.97 8.06 -10.58
CA LEU A 26 -0.39 8.28 -11.09
C LEU A 26 -1.19 6.97 -11.16
N ALA A 27 -0.60 5.90 -11.70
CA ALA A 27 -1.24 4.60 -11.84
C ALA A 27 -1.68 4.02 -10.49
N LEU A 28 -0.86 4.18 -9.45
CA LEU A 28 -1.11 3.62 -8.13
C LEU A 28 -1.92 4.55 -7.23
N TYR A 29 -1.64 5.85 -7.25
CA TYR A 29 -2.06 6.76 -6.18
C TYR A 29 -2.83 7.99 -6.64
N HIS A 30 -3.11 8.18 -7.94
CA HIS A 30 -3.89 9.32 -8.40
C HIS A 30 -5.22 9.42 -7.64
N PRO A 31 -5.58 10.54 -7.00
CA PRO A 31 -6.82 10.66 -6.24
C PRO A 31 -8.05 10.25 -7.09
N GLY A 32 -8.84 9.28 -6.59
CA GLY A 32 -10.05 8.78 -7.24
C GLY A 32 -9.88 7.86 -8.46
N TYR A 33 -8.69 7.77 -9.08
CA TYR A 33 -8.47 6.94 -10.27
C TYR A 33 -7.28 5.97 -10.17
N GLY A 34 -6.37 6.19 -9.23
CA GLY A 34 -5.25 5.31 -8.96
C GLY A 34 -5.71 3.98 -8.38
N TYR A 35 -4.92 2.95 -8.61
CA TYR A 35 -5.24 1.58 -8.20
C TYR A 35 -5.61 1.45 -6.71
N TYR A 36 -4.91 2.18 -5.82
CA TYR A 36 -5.15 2.16 -4.37
C TYR A 36 -6.17 3.19 -3.88
N THR A 37 -6.64 4.09 -4.74
CA THR A 37 -7.47 5.26 -4.37
C THR A 37 -8.82 5.29 -5.08
N SER A 38 -9.04 4.49 -6.12
CA SER A 38 -10.26 4.49 -6.95
C SER A 38 -11.46 3.76 -6.32
N GLY A 39 -11.34 3.30 -5.07
CA GLY A 39 -12.34 2.46 -4.42
C GLY A 39 -12.38 1.01 -4.94
N GLY A 40 -13.01 0.14 -4.14
CA GLY A 40 -13.00 -1.32 -4.34
C GLY A 40 -11.86 -1.97 -3.56
N GLY A 41 -12.18 -2.71 -2.49
CA GLY A 41 -11.14 -3.41 -1.73
C GLY A 41 -10.45 -4.45 -2.61
N ARG A 42 -9.15 -4.29 -2.85
CA ARG A 42 -8.38 -5.10 -3.80
C ARG A 42 -7.47 -6.16 -3.16
N ILE A 43 -7.49 -6.23 -1.84
CA ILE A 43 -6.77 -7.23 -1.06
C ILE A 43 -7.79 -8.26 -0.55
N GLY A 44 -7.52 -9.55 -0.79
CA GLY A 44 -8.31 -10.67 -0.29
C GLY A 44 -8.40 -11.83 -1.28
N LYS A 45 -8.97 -12.96 -0.84
CA LYS A 45 -9.04 -14.23 -1.59
C LYS A 45 -9.68 -14.11 -2.99
N GLU A 46 -10.62 -13.20 -3.16
CA GLU A 46 -11.36 -12.97 -4.42
C GLU A 46 -10.93 -11.69 -5.16
N ARG A 47 -9.77 -11.14 -4.79
CA ARG A 47 -9.25 -9.89 -5.35
C ARG A 47 -7.95 -10.14 -6.11
N ASP A 48 -7.36 -9.06 -6.61
CA ASP A 48 -6.18 -9.13 -7.48
C ASP A 48 -5.00 -9.85 -6.82
N TYR A 49 -4.90 -9.76 -5.49
CA TYR A 49 -3.92 -10.51 -4.69
C TYR A 49 -4.37 -10.63 -3.22
N TYR A 50 -3.69 -11.52 -2.49
CA TYR A 50 -3.78 -11.65 -1.04
C TYR A 50 -2.40 -11.50 -0.41
N THR A 51 -2.36 -11.08 0.86
CA THR A 51 -1.13 -10.93 1.64
C THR A 51 -1.12 -11.94 2.80
N SER A 52 0.02 -12.13 3.47
CA SER A 52 0.15 -13.09 4.58
C SER A 52 -0.89 -12.91 5.70
N PRO A 53 -1.24 -11.67 6.13
CA PRO A 53 -2.35 -11.46 7.08
C PRO A 53 -3.70 -12.02 6.61
N CYS A 54 -3.94 -12.08 5.28
CA CYS A 54 -5.18 -12.62 4.72
C CYS A 54 -5.22 -14.16 4.70
N VAL A 55 -4.08 -14.84 4.89
CA VAL A 55 -3.99 -16.31 4.79
C VAL A 55 -4.36 -16.97 6.10
N HIS A 56 -3.76 -16.54 7.21
CA HIS A 56 -3.97 -17.15 8.52
C HIS A 56 -3.58 -16.21 9.68
N PRO A 57 -4.31 -16.19 10.81
CA PRO A 57 -3.98 -15.37 11.99
C PRO A 57 -2.57 -15.59 12.56
N ALA A 58 -2.00 -16.77 12.33
CA ALA A 58 -0.64 -17.13 12.77
C ALA A 58 0.44 -16.13 12.34
N PHE A 59 0.25 -15.42 11.21
CA PHE A 59 1.17 -14.36 10.79
C PHE A 59 1.20 -13.22 11.81
N GLY A 60 0.03 -12.69 12.20
CA GLY A 60 -0.09 -11.63 13.20
C GLY A 60 0.40 -12.08 14.59
N GLU A 61 0.11 -13.31 14.98
CA GLU A 61 0.61 -13.89 16.24
C GLU A 61 2.15 -13.94 16.27
N THR A 62 2.77 -14.29 15.14
CA THR A 62 4.23 -14.35 15.03
C THR A 62 4.86 -12.97 15.16
N ILE A 63 4.29 -11.96 14.48
CA ILE A 63 4.74 -10.56 14.58
C ILE A 63 4.55 -10.03 16.01
N SER A 64 3.42 -10.33 16.66
CA SER A 64 3.17 -9.92 18.05
C SER A 64 4.23 -10.46 19.02
N ARG A 65 4.59 -11.74 18.92
CA ARG A 65 5.65 -12.34 19.75
C ARG A 65 7.01 -11.67 19.51
N PHE A 66 7.30 -11.32 18.26
CA PHE A 66 8.52 -10.56 17.92
C PHE A 66 8.51 -9.17 18.57
N LEU A 67 7.39 -8.45 18.48
CA LEU A 67 7.26 -7.10 19.05
C LEU A 67 7.42 -7.08 20.57
N VAL A 68 6.84 -8.06 21.29
CA VAL A 68 7.04 -8.21 22.74
C VAL A 68 8.52 -8.40 23.07
N LYS A 69 9.20 -9.30 22.36
CA LYS A 69 10.64 -9.53 22.57
C LYS A 69 11.48 -8.30 22.24
N ALA A 70 11.12 -7.56 21.20
CA ALA A 70 11.80 -6.32 20.83
C ALA A 70 11.62 -5.26 21.93
N ALA A 71 10.42 -5.13 22.49
CA ALA A 71 10.15 -4.23 23.61
C ALA A 71 11.01 -4.57 24.84
N ASP A 72 11.08 -5.86 25.23
CA ASP A 72 11.93 -6.32 26.33
C ASP A 72 13.42 -5.97 26.10
N THR A 73 13.88 -6.07 24.84
CA THR A 73 15.27 -5.79 24.48
C THR A 73 15.60 -4.30 24.52
N LEU A 74 14.63 -3.44 24.20
CA LEU A 74 14.81 -1.98 24.19
C LEU A 74 14.82 -1.38 25.60
N GLY A 75 14.28 -2.09 26.59
CA GLY A 75 14.41 -1.74 28.01
C GLY A 75 13.70 -0.46 28.45
N GLY A 76 12.74 0.03 27.66
CA GLY A 76 11.91 1.19 27.99
C GLY A 76 10.50 0.77 28.43
N ASP A 77 9.88 1.61 29.27
CA ASP A 77 8.50 1.39 29.76
C ASP A 77 7.44 1.55 28.66
N GLU A 78 7.78 2.23 27.56
CA GLU A 78 6.92 2.47 26.41
C GLU A 78 7.65 2.15 25.10
N PHE A 79 6.90 1.60 24.13
CA PHE A 79 7.37 1.41 22.76
C PHE A 79 6.26 1.71 21.76
N THR A 80 6.64 2.20 20.58
CA THR A 80 5.70 2.54 19.50
C THR A 80 5.80 1.55 18.35
N VAL A 81 4.66 1.06 17.88
CA VAL A 81 4.56 0.26 16.65
C VAL A 81 3.97 1.13 15.55
N VAL A 82 4.64 1.19 14.40
CA VAL A 82 4.18 1.93 13.23
C VAL A 82 3.95 0.94 12.08
N GLU A 83 2.73 0.92 11.55
CA GLU A 83 2.34 0.04 10.43
C GLU A 83 1.99 0.88 9.19
N PRO A 84 2.97 1.17 8.32
CA PRO A 84 2.69 1.87 7.07
C PRO A 84 1.95 0.95 6.11
N GLY A 85 0.81 1.41 5.58
CA GLY A 85 0.02 0.63 4.62
C GLY A 85 -0.62 -0.62 5.22
N ALA A 86 -1.17 -0.51 6.44
CA ALA A 86 -1.79 -1.60 7.22
C ALA A 86 -2.89 -2.40 6.49
N GLY A 87 -3.36 -1.93 5.32
CA GLY A 87 -4.31 -2.66 4.51
C GLY A 87 -5.71 -2.63 5.13
N ARG A 88 -6.21 -3.81 5.53
CA ARG A 88 -7.56 -4.03 6.06
C ARG A 88 -7.52 -4.72 7.41
#